data_AF-A0A834IVI6-F1
#
_entry.id   AF-A0A834IVI6-F1
#
_cell.length_a   1.000
_cell.length_b   1.000
_cell.length_c   1.000
_cell.angle_alpha   90.00
_cell.angle_beta   90.00
_cell.angle_gamma   90.00
#
_symmetry.space_group_name_H-M   'P 1'
#
loop_
_entity.id
_entity.type
_entity.pdbx_description
1 polymer ?
#
loop_
_entity_poly.entity_id
_entity_poly.type
_entity_poly.pdbx_seq_one_letter_code
_entity_poly.pdbx_strand_id
1 'polypeptide(L)'
;MYTLSKQTDLERMTKNLLPLPAGASAALVKPTKYHYYPHNQHIYLLPECAIQQVCNAVYVRLNWTQPLCACPSRYRDPCSASLNSDDLHTTELSINRRSRKAVTLVKTCEPTNEMRICRAPRDWSLLALQNIRTGKSHYLVICRCSDNSVLEGPMSHDQPTYASVPGIRVYGMMCVDNKRRGRPLRNSRSFEQPPFPWKKAQEFAKIAIWD
;
A
#
# COMPACT_ATOMS: atom_id res chain seq x y z
N MET A 1 33.23 43.90 31.01
CA MET A 1 32.06 43.57 31.85
C MET A 1 31.01 42.96 30.95
N TYR A 2 30.92 41.63 30.93
CA TYR A 2 29.91 40.89 30.18
C TYR A 2 28.76 40.49 31.11
N THR A 3 27.60 40.22 30.48
CA THR A 3 26.42 39.48 30.96
C THR A 3 25.47 40.19 31.92
N LEU A 4 24.34 40.68 31.40
CA LEU A 4 23.03 40.75 32.07
C LEU A 4 21.92 40.98 31.03
N SER A 5 21.57 39.96 30.25
CA SER A 5 20.31 39.97 29.47
C SER A 5 19.73 38.59 29.11
N LYS A 6 20.30 37.48 29.62
CA LYS A 6 19.87 36.11 29.27
C LYS A 6 18.96 35.42 30.29
N GLN A 7 18.48 36.13 31.31
CA GLN A 7 17.75 35.50 32.43
C GLN A 7 16.22 35.39 32.21
N THR A 8 15.62 36.15 31.29
CA THR A 8 14.15 36.32 31.25
C THR A 8 13.39 35.41 30.27
N ASP A 9 14.07 34.65 29.40
CA ASP A 9 13.39 33.79 28.42
C ASP A 9 13.24 32.32 28.84
N LEU A 10 14.00 31.87 29.86
CA LEU A 10 13.98 30.47 30.31
C LEU A 10 12.76 30.14 31.20
N GLU A 11 12.21 31.13 31.91
CA GLU A 11 11.08 30.92 32.84
C GLU A 11 9.71 30.92 32.17
N ARG A 12 9.63 31.35 30.91
CA ARG A 12 8.35 31.45 30.18
C ARG A 12 7.99 30.18 29.41
N MET A 13 8.97 29.30 29.15
CA MET A 13 8.77 28.06 28.38
C MET A 13 8.26 26.88 29.24
N THR A 14 8.35 26.97 30.56
CA THR A 14 7.96 25.91 31.51
C THR A 14 6.48 25.91 31.90
N LYS A 15 5.70 26.95 31.56
CA LYS A 15 4.32 27.10 32.08
C LYS A 15 3.20 26.43 31.25
N ASN A 16 3.51 25.81 30.11
CA ASN A 16 2.49 25.23 29.22
C ASN A 16 2.55 23.69 29.05
N LEU A 17 3.29 22.98 29.90
CA LEU A 17 3.33 21.52 29.88
C LEU A 17 2.26 20.97 30.83
N LEU A 18 1.20 20.41 30.24
CA LEU A 18 0.22 19.59 30.96
C LEU A 18 0.93 18.39 31.62
N PRO A 19 0.61 18.05 32.89
CA PRO A 19 1.23 16.90 33.55
C PRO A 19 0.76 15.59 32.90
N LEU A 20 1.72 14.78 32.44
CA LEU A 20 1.49 13.38 32.06
C LEU A 20 1.25 12.53 33.33
N PRO A 21 0.38 11.52 33.29
CA PRO A 21 0.06 10.70 34.45
C PRO A 21 1.28 9.89 34.92
N ALA A 22 1.47 9.85 36.23
CA ALA A 22 2.55 9.12 36.90
C ALA A 22 2.36 7.61 36.67
N GLY A 23 3.21 7.02 35.82
CA GLY A 23 3.21 5.58 35.54
C GLY A 23 3.73 5.19 34.16
N ALA A 24 3.84 6.12 33.21
CA ALA A 24 4.51 5.85 31.94
C ALA A 24 6.03 5.96 32.12
N SER A 25 6.68 4.84 32.44
CA SER A 25 8.14 4.72 32.37
C SER A 25 8.63 5.29 31.05
N ALA A 26 9.53 6.26 31.14
CA ALA A 26 10.30 6.80 30.05
C ALA A 26 11.17 5.70 29.43
N ALA A 27 10.56 4.79 28.68
CA ALA A 27 11.26 4.10 27.61
C ALA A 27 11.71 5.20 26.66
N LEU A 28 13.01 5.48 26.73
CA LEU A 28 13.75 6.40 25.90
C LEU A 28 13.37 6.19 24.42
N VAL A 29 12.34 6.88 23.94
CA VAL A 29 12.00 6.98 22.52
C VAL A 29 13.13 7.79 21.90
N LYS A 30 14.23 7.12 21.55
CA LYS A 30 15.26 7.69 20.69
C LYS A 30 14.56 8.00 19.37
N PRO A 31 14.44 9.29 18.99
CA PRO A 31 13.89 9.62 17.68
C PRO A 31 14.76 8.93 16.64
N THR A 32 14.18 8.04 15.85
CA THR A 32 14.88 7.45 14.70
C THR A 32 15.24 8.61 13.77
N LYS A 33 16.53 8.96 13.74
CA LYS A 33 17.04 10.08 12.97
C LYS A 33 16.97 9.72 11.49
N TYR A 34 15.89 10.11 10.84
CA TYR A 34 15.75 10.03 9.38
C TYR A 34 16.66 11.08 8.73
N HIS A 35 17.79 10.63 8.22
CA HIS A 35 18.68 11.44 7.39
C HIS A 35 18.37 11.17 5.93
N TYR A 36 17.46 11.94 5.33
CA TYR A 36 17.56 12.30 3.92
C TYR A 36 16.57 13.43 3.56
N TYR A 37 17.09 14.47 2.92
CA TYR A 37 16.47 15.71 2.41
C TYR A 37 16.46 16.95 3.33
N PRO A 38 17.10 18.06 2.90
CA PRO A 38 17.43 19.22 3.73
C PRO A 38 16.29 20.20 4.02
N HIS A 39 15.05 19.93 3.56
CA HIS A 39 13.98 20.94 3.61
C HIS A 39 12.81 20.67 4.57
N ASN A 40 12.70 19.50 5.20
CA ASN A 40 11.58 19.24 6.12
C ASN A 40 12.05 18.77 7.49
N GLN A 41 12.30 19.73 8.38
CA GLN A 41 12.56 19.53 9.81
C GLN A 41 11.34 19.02 10.61
N HIS A 42 10.26 18.57 9.95
CA HIS A 42 9.03 18.05 10.57
C HIS A 42 8.98 16.51 10.63
N ILE A 43 10.05 15.81 10.23
CA ILE A 43 10.14 14.34 10.14
C ILE A 43 10.20 13.64 11.53
N TYR A 44 10.13 14.38 12.65
CA TYR A 44 10.55 13.87 13.95
C TYR A 44 9.60 12.92 14.69
N LEU A 45 8.38 12.63 14.22
CA LEU A 45 7.55 11.55 14.80
C LEU A 45 6.73 10.83 13.73
N LEU A 46 7.41 10.10 12.84
CA LEU A 46 6.71 9.06 12.07
C LEU A 46 6.19 8.01 13.05
N PRO A 47 4.94 7.54 12.90
CA PRO A 47 4.44 6.44 13.73
C PRO A 47 5.28 5.20 13.48
N GLU A 48 5.40 4.33 14.47
CA GLU A 48 6.02 3.02 14.30
C GLU A 48 5.23 2.19 13.26
N CYS A 49 5.95 1.46 12.40
CA CYS A 49 5.35 0.62 11.38
C CYS A 49 4.68 -0.61 11.99
N ALA A 50 3.46 -0.92 11.55
CA ALA A 50 2.86 -2.23 11.77
C ALA A 50 3.56 -3.31 10.93
N ILE A 51 3.29 -4.57 11.25
CA ILE A 51 3.83 -5.71 10.52
C ILE A 51 3.37 -5.64 9.06
N GLN A 52 4.27 -5.93 8.12
CA GLN A 52 4.01 -5.92 6.66
C GLN A 52 3.58 -4.54 6.12
N GLN A 53 3.71 -3.47 6.91
CA GLN A 53 3.44 -2.13 6.48
C GLN A 53 4.61 -1.59 5.65
N VAL A 54 4.26 -0.84 4.61
CA VAL A 54 5.26 -0.12 3.82
C VAL A 54 5.83 1.02 4.65
N CYS A 55 7.15 1.01 4.82
CA CYS A 55 7.87 2.02 5.58
C CYS A 55 8.28 3.22 4.71
N ASN A 56 8.68 2.97 3.45
CA ASN A 56 8.97 4.00 2.45
C ASN A 56 8.33 3.65 1.10
N ALA A 57 7.82 4.67 0.41
CA ALA A 57 7.45 4.60 -1.00
C ALA A 57 8.44 5.41 -1.84
N VAL A 58 9.18 4.74 -2.72
CA VAL A 58 10.24 5.35 -3.53
C VAL A 58 9.78 5.47 -4.98
N TYR A 59 9.58 6.69 -5.44
CA TYR A 59 9.15 7.01 -6.80
C TYR A 59 10.38 7.20 -7.69
N VAL A 60 10.80 6.13 -8.37
CA VAL A 60 12.07 6.07 -9.12
C VAL A 60 12.16 7.16 -10.20
N ARG A 61 11.05 7.44 -10.88
CA ARG A 61 11.02 8.48 -11.95
C ARG A 61 11.19 9.91 -11.42
N LEU A 62 10.77 10.16 -10.20
CA LEU A 62 10.81 11.47 -9.56
C LEU A 62 12.04 11.62 -8.65
N ASN A 63 12.82 10.54 -8.47
CA ASN A 63 13.89 10.46 -7.48
C ASN A 63 13.42 10.97 -6.10
N TRP A 64 12.20 10.57 -5.73
CA TRP A 64 11.51 11.06 -4.54
C TRP A 64 11.14 9.90 -3.64
N THR A 65 11.47 10.01 -2.36
CA THR A 65 11.12 9.01 -1.35
C THR A 65 10.14 9.63 -0.36
N GLN A 66 8.97 9.01 -0.25
CA GLN A 66 7.97 9.37 0.73
C GLN A 66 8.05 8.42 1.93
N PRO A 67 8.50 8.91 3.11
CA PRO A 67 8.48 8.11 4.31
C PRO A 67 7.06 8.02 4.86
N LEU A 68 6.67 6.82 5.31
CA LEU A 68 5.31 6.53 5.79
C LEU A 68 5.28 6.18 7.29
N CYS A 69 6.27 5.42 7.77
CA CYS A 69 6.36 5.01 9.17
C CYS A 69 7.81 4.66 9.54
N ALA A 70 8.05 4.51 10.85
CA ALA A 70 9.35 4.14 11.38
C ALA A 70 9.48 2.66 11.71
N CYS A 71 10.55 2.03 11.20
CA CYS A 71 10.78 0.62 11.51
C CYS A 71 11.03 0.44 13.01
N PRO A 72 10.38 -0.55 13.65
CA PRO A 72 10.59 -0.91 15.04
C PRO A 72 12.07 -1.18 15.36
N SER A 73 12.50 -0.92 16.61
CA SER A 73 13.91 -1.08 17.03
C SER A 73 14.44 -2.52 16.98
N ARG A 74 13.58 -3.51 16.73
CA ARG A 74 13.99 -4.91 16.52
C ARG A 74 14.74 -5.12 15.21
N TYR A 75 14.54 -4.24 14.22
CA TYR A 75 15.30 -4.26 12.98
C TYR A 75 16.61 -3.50 13.18
N ARG A 76 17.72 -4.06 12.66
CA ARG A 76 19.07 -3.50 12.82
C ARG A 76 19.24 -2.17 12.10
N ASP A 77 18.65 -2.06 10.91
CA ASP A 77 18.83 -0.95 9.99
C ASP A 77 17.51 -0.16 9.83
N PRO A 78 17.58 1.18 9.62
CA PRO A 78 16.40 1.97 9.33
C PRO A 78 15.77 1.59 7.98
N CYS A 79 14.50 1.96 7.76
CA CYS A 79 13.82 1.70 6.49
C CYS A 79 14.64 2.21 5.30
N SER A 80 14.92 1.32 4.35
CA SER A 80 15.70 1.64 3.16
C SER A 80 15.06 2.77 2.35
N ALA A 81 15.87 3.74 1.92
CA ALA A 81 15.48 4.81 1.01
C ALA A 81 16.14 4.68 -0.36
N SER A 82 16.77 3.53 -0.65
CA SER A 82 17.51 3.31 -1.88
C SER A 82 16.59 3.24 -3.11
N LEU A 83 17.12 3.67 -4.25
CA LEU A 83 16.49 3.51 -5.57
C LEU A 83 16.70 2.11 -6.18
N ASN A 84 17.40 1.23 -5.46
CA ASN A 84 17.72 -0.12 -5.91
C ASN A 84 16.79 -1.14 -5.24
N SER A 85 16.72 -2.35 -5.80
CA SER A 85 15.90 -3.46 -5.29
C SER A 85 16.71 -4.60 -4.68
N ASP A 86 18.04 -4.44 -4.55
CA ASP A 86 18.99 -5.44 -4.06
C ASP A 86 19.03 -5.58 -2.53
N ASP A 87 18.28 -4.76 -1.80
CA ASP A 87 18.29 -4.69 -0.34
C ASP A 87 17.43 -5.76 0.37
N LEU A 88 16.83 -6.70 -0.37
CA LEU A 88 15.91 -7.73 0.13
C LEU A 88 14.64 -7.20 0.85
N HIS A 89 14.42 -5.89 0.84
CA HIS A 89 13.29 -5.23 1.50
C HIS A 89 12.41 -4.48 0.49
N THR A 90 12.60 -4.76 -0.80
CA THR A 90 11.94 -4.05 -1.91
C THR A 90 10.95 -4.92 -2.65
N THR A 91 9.75 -4.39 -2.86
CA THR A 91 8.77 -4.89 -3.82
C THR A 91 8.64 -3.90 -4.97
N GLU A 92 8.86 -4.38 -6.19
CA GLU A 92 8.80 -3.57 -7.40
C GLU A 92 7.38 -3.45 -7.94
N LEU A 93 6.83 -2.24 -7.99
CA LEU A 93 5.54 -1.97 -8.62
C LEU A 93 5.75 -1.54 -10.07
N SER A 94 5.38 -2.42 -10.99
CA SER A 94 5.33 -2.13 -12.42
C SER A 94 3.88 -2.01 -12.89
N ILE A 95 3.58 -0.96 -13.66
CA ILE A 95 2.21 -0.67 -14.14
C ILE A 95 1.96 -1.33 -15.50
N ASN A 96 3.01 -1.68 -16.25
CA ASN A 96 2.88 -2.15 -17.62
C ASN A 96 3.64 -3.46 -17.84
N ARG A 97 2.92 -4.47 -18.35
CA ARG A 97 3.48 -5.77 -18.77
C ARG A 97 4.66 -5.65 -19.74
N ARG A 98 4.70 -4.61 -20.58
CA ARG A 98 5.74 -4.41 -21.60
C ARG A 98 6.99 -3.76 -21.02
N SER A 99 6.82 -2.76 -20.15
CA SER A 99 7.93 -2.15 -19.44
C SER A 99 8.12 -2.87 -18.11
N ARG A 100 8.94 -3.92 -18.08
CA ARG A 100 9.39 -4.59 -16.84
C ARG A 100 10.13 -3.66 -15.86
N LYS A 101 10.15 -2.35 -16.11
CA LYS A 101 10.79 -1.34 -15.28
C LYS A 101 9.81 -0.90 -14.19
N ALA A 102 10.21 -1.08 -12.94
CA ALA A 102 9.48 -0.58 -11.78
C ALA A 102 9.33 0.95 -11.85
N VAL A 103 8.12 1.45 -11.59
CA VAL A 103 7.85 2.89 -11.51
C VAL A 103 7.97 3.36 -10.06
N THR A 104 7.53 2.51 -9.14
CA THR A 104 7.55 2.75 -7.70
C THR A 104 8.15 1.53 -7.01
N LEU A 105 9.06 1.75 -6.06
CA LEU A 105 9.58 0.72 -5.18
C LEU A 105 8.93 0.88 -3.83
N VAL A 106 8.36 -0.21 -3.34
CA VAL A 106 7.74 -0.29 -2.03
C VAL A 106 8.72 -0.96 -1.09
N LYS A 107 9.04 -0.28 0.02
CA LYS A 107 10.03 -0.74 1.01
C LYS A 107 9.32 -1.19 2.28
N THR A 108 9.67 -2.35 2.80
CA THR A 108 9.14 -2.90 4.07
C THR A 108 10.23 -3.05 5.10
N CYS A 109 9.86 -3.11 6.38
CA CYS A 109 10.83 -3.39 7.45
C CYS A 109 11.18 -4.87 7.50
N GLU A 110 10.23 -5.74 7.18
CA GLU A 110 10.44 -7.17 7.02
C GLU A 110 11.12 -7.49 5.69
N PRO A 111 12.00 -8.51 5.67
CA PRO A 111 12.61 -8.96 4.45
C PRO A 111 11.56 -9.65 3.55
N THR A 112 11.63 -9.41 2.25
CA THR A 112 10.62 -9.89 1.30
C THR A 112 10.66 -11.39 1.06
N ASN A 113 11.75 -12.06 1.43
CA ASN A 113 11.89 -13.52 1.33
C ASN A 113 11.03 -14.28 2.36
N GLU A 114 10.75 -13.68 3.52
CA GLU A 114 9.85 -14.22 4.55
C GLU A 114 8.37 -14.08 4.15
N MET A 115 8.09 -13.21 3.17
CA MET A 115 6.74 -13.04 2.65
C MET A 115 6.32 -14.25 1.81
N ARG A 116 5.12 -14.74 2.08
CA ARG A 116 4.49 -15.83 1.32
C ARG A 116 4.36 -15.44 -0.17
N ILE A 117 4.43 -16.44 -1.04
CA ILE A 117 4.14 -16.26 -2.47
C ILE A 117 2.62 -16.19 -2.67
N CYS A 118 2.15 -15.24 -3.48
CA CYS A 118 0.74 -15.10 -3.80
C CYS A 118 0.23 -16.28 -4.64
N ARG A 119 -0.98 -16.77 -4.33
CA ARG A 119 -1.69 -17.75 -5.16
C ARG A 119 -2.49 -17.01 -6.25
N ALA A 120 -1.88 -16.88 -7.43
CA ALA A 120 -2.55 -16.24 -8.56
C ALA A 120 -3.79 -17.03 -9.03
N PRO A 121 -4.87 -16.36 -9.53
CA PRO A 121 -5.09 -14.92 -9.65
C PRO A 121 -6.00 -14.41 -8.53
N ARG A 122 -6.08 -15.07 -7.38
CA ARG A 122 -7.08 -14.75 -6.34
C ARG A 122 -6.51 -13.99 -5.15
N ASP A 123 -5.18 -13.89 -5.07
CA ASP A 123 -4.51 -13.25 -3.94
C ASP A 123 -4.16 -11.78 -4.26
N TRP A 124 -4.55 -10.91 -3.33
CA TRP A 124 -4.06 -9.54 -3.25
C TRP A 124 -2.61 -9.53 -2.78
N SER A 125 -1.75 -8.84 -3.53
CA SER A 125 -0.33 -8.67 -3.18
C SER A 125 -0.08 -7.41 -2.38
N LEU A 126 -0.70 -6.30 -2.81
CA LEU A 126 -0.58 -5.00 -2.14
C LEU A 126 -1.99 -4.48 -1.85
N LEU A 127 -2.18 -3.96 -0.64
CA LEU A 127 -3.41 -3.26 -0.25
C LEU A 127 -3.08 -1.82 0.13
N ALA A 128 -3.96 -0.90 -0.23
CA ALA A 128 -3.95 0.50 0.15
C ALA A 128 -5.25 0.81 0.90
N LEU A 129 -5.15 1.04 2.20
CA LEU A 129 -6.25 1.39 3.08
C LEU A 129 -6.31 2.92 3.16
N GLN A 130 -7.23 3.51 2.41
CA GLN A 130 -7.43 4.95 2.35
C GLN A 130 -8.49 5.39 3.35
N ASN A 131 -8.14 6.33 4.22
CA ASN A 131 -9.11 7.02 5.05
C ASN A 131 -9.95 7.98 4.19
N ILE A 132 -11.28 7.85 4.21
CA ILE A 132 -12.15 8.67 3.34
C ILE A 132 -12.15 10.15 3.69
N ARG A 133 -11.87 10.49 4.96
CA ARG A 133 -11.91 11.87 5.46
C ARG A 133 -10.62 12.61 5.15
N THR A 134 -9.48 11.96 5.33
CA THR A 134 -8.16 12.59 5.17
C THR A 134 -7.53 12.32 3.81
N GLY A 135 -8.02 11.33 3.07
CA GLY A 135 -7.42 10.86 1.83
C GLY A 135 -6.07 10.15 1.99
N LYS A 136 -5.54 10.05 3.22
CA LYS A 136 -4.28 9.36 3.52
C LYS A 136 -4.45 7.85 3.38
N SER A 137 -3.42 7.21 2.82
CA SER A 137 -3.43 5.77 2.55
C SER A 137 -2.30 5.08 3.30
N HIS A 138 -2.64 3.97 3.96
CA HIS A 138 -1.69 3.02 4.52
C HIS A 138 -1.51 1.86 3.56
N TYR A 139 -0.27 1.50 3.25
CA TYR A 139 0.02 0.41 2.33
C TYR A 139 0.49 -0.83 3.10
N LEU A 140 -0.04 -1.99 2.73
CA LEU A 140 0.30 -3.29 3.30
C LEU A 140 0.71 -4.25 2.19
N VAL A 141 1.85 -4.92 2.38
CA VAL A 141 2.33 -5.97 1.47
C VAL A 141 1.91 -7.34 2.03
N ILE A 142 0.95 -7.98 1.36
CA ILE A 142 0.33 -9.22 1.84
C ILE A 142 1.08 -10.47 1.38
N CYS A 143 1.59 -10.45 0.15
CA CYS A 143 2.34 -11.53 -0.45
C CYS A 143 3.15 -11.03 -1.65
N ARG A 144 4.21 -11.77 -2.01
CA ARG A 144 5.03 -11.48 -3.19
C ARG A 144 4.51 -12.22 -4.42
N CYS A 145 4.48 -11.53 -5.57
CA CYS A 145 4.25 -12.18 -6.85
C CYS A 145 5.45 -13.09 -7.20
N SER A 146 5.17 -14.22 -7.85
CA SER A 146 6.21 -15.01 -8.51
C SER A 146 6.72 -14.26 -9.75
N ASP A 147 7.96 -14.52 -10.17
CA ASP A 147 8.59 -13.91 -11.35
C ASP A 147 7.78 -14.13 -12.65
N ASN A 148 6.93 -15.16 -12.68
CA ASN A 148 6.06 -15.49 -13.81
C ASN A 148 4.67 -14.83 -13.75
N SER A 149 4.40 -14.05 -12.71
CA SER A 149 3.14 -13.34 -12.48
C SER A 149 3.35 -11.83 -12.54
N VAL A 150 2.28 -11.10 -12.86
CA VAL A 150 2.31 -9.65 -13.01
C VAL A 150 1.33 -9.04 -12.01
N LEU A 151 1.69 -7.90 -11.43
CA LEU A 151 0.77 -7.11 -10.61
C LEU A 151 -0.25 -6.41 -11.50
N GLU A 152 -1.53 -6.68 -11.27
CA GLU A 152 -2.66 -6.02 -11.93
C GLU A 152 -3.43 -5.20 -10.90
N GLY A 153 -3.82 -3.97 -11.25
CA GLY A 153 -4.51 -3.04 -10.35
C GLY A 153 -4.10 -1.59 -10.63
N PRO A 154 -4.57 -0.60 -9.85
CA PRO A 154 -5.32 -0.72 -8.60
C PRO A 154 -6.81 -1.05 -8.83
N MET A 155 -7.32 -2.02 -8.09
CA MET A 155 -8.74 -2.38 -8.08
C MET A 155 -9.34 -2.00 -6.74
N SER A 156 -10.57 -1.46 -6.75
CA SER A 156 -11.33 -1.28 -5.51
C SER A 156 -11.74 -2.65 -5.00
N HIS A 157 -11.69 -2.83 -3.68
CA HIS A 157 -12.14 -4.06 -3.05
C HIS A 157 -13.54 -3.84 -2.48
N ASP A 158 -14.53 -4.48 -3.09
CA ASP A 158 -15.95 -4.25 -2.77
C ASP A 158 -16.42 -4.96 -1.49
N GLN A 159 -15.60 -5.84 -0.90
CA GLN A 159 -15.97 -6.68 0.25
C GLN A 159 -14.79 -7.28 1.07
N PRO A 160 -13.73 -6.54 1.44
CA PRO A 160 -12.72 -7.10 2.34
C PRO A 160 -13.25 -7.16 3.77
N THR A 161 -12.74 -8.11 4.55
CA THR A 161 -12.82 -8.10 6.03
C THR A 161 -12.42 -6.75 6.63
N TYR A 162 -11.53 -6.01 5.95
CA TYR A 162 -11.08 -4.67 6.33
C TYR A 162 -11.94 -3.50 5.79
N ALA A 163 -12.89 -3.70 4.86
CA ALA A 163 -13.81 -2.63 4.40
C ALA A 163 -15.08 -2.54 5.23
N SER A 164 -15.35 -3.54 6.08
CA SER A 164 -16.43 -3.42 7.06
C SER A 164 -16.15 -2.33 8.10
N VAL A 165 -14.93 -1.78 8.12
CA VAL A 165 -14.58 -0.61 8.94
C VAL A 165 -15.15 0.65 8.28
N PRO A 166 -16.14 1.32 8.91
CA PRO A 166 -16.72 2.53 8.34
C PRO A 166 -15.64 3.60 8.20
N GLY A 167 -15.65 4.31 7.06
CA GLY A 167 -14.71 5.39 6.79
C GLY A 167 -13.39 5.00 6.13
N ILE A 168 -13.26 3.75 5.66
CA ILE A 168 -12.06 3.27 4.95
C ILE A 168 -12.44 2.73 3.57
N ARG A 169 -11.71 3.15 2.53
CA ARG A 169 -11.74 2.55 1.19
C ARG A 169 -10.50 1.70 1.02
N VAL A 170 -10.67 0.47 0.55
CA VAL A 170 -9.55 -0.44 0.28
C VAL A 170 -9.36 -0.57 -1.22
N TYR A 171 -8.16 -0.28 -1.67
CA TYR A 171 -7.70 -0.58 -3.02
C TYR A 171 -6.60 -1.62 -2.95
N GLY A 172 -6.38 -2.36 -4.04
CA GLY A 172 -5.29 -3.32 -4.05
C GLY A 172 -4.80 -3.67 -5.45
N MET A 173 -3.67 -4.35 -5.46
CA MET A 173 -3.08 -4.96 -6.65
C MET A 173 -3.04 -6.46 -6.45
N MET A 174 -3.40 -7.23 -7.47
CA MET A 174 -3.44 -8.69 -7.44
C MET A 174 -2.35 -9.27 -8.33
N CYS A 175 -1.76 -10.39 -7.92
CA CYS A 175 -0.86 -11.13 -8.81
C CYS A 175 -1.67 -11.96 -9.79
N VAL A 176 -1.48 -11.71 -11.08
CA VAL A 176 -2.07 -12.52 -12.15
C VAL A 176 -0.99 -13.29 -12.88
N ASP A 177 -1.21 -14.59 -13.05
CA ASP A 177 -0.28 -15.42 -13.80
C ASP A 177 -0.23 -15.00 -15.27
N ASN A 178 0.99 -14.91 -15.81
CA ASN A 178 1.21 -14.59 -17.21
C ASN A 178 0.98 -15.80 -18.13
N LYS A 179 0.86 -17.01 -17.54
CA LYS A 179 0.30 -18.17 -18.23
C LYS A 179 -1.14 -17.83 -18.59
N ARG A 180 -1.35 -17.45 -19.85
CA ARG A 180 -2.63 -17.10 -20.47
C ARG A 180 -3.73 -17.98 -19.88
N ARG A 181 -4.45 -17.47 -18.87
CA ARG A 181 -5.82 -17.93 -18.68
C ARG A 181 -6.52 -17.36 -19.89
N GLY A 182 -6.71 -18.22 -20.90
CA GLY A 182 -7.85 -18.07 -21.79
C GLY A 182 -9.00 -17.68 -20.88
N ARG A 183 -9.57 -16.50 -21.16
CA ARG A 183 -10.81 -15.96 -20.60
C ARG A 183 -11.49 -17.01 -19.74
N PRO A 184 -11.60 -16.85 -18.40
CA PRO A 184 -12.47 -17.73 -17.66
C PRO A 184 -13.81 -17.60 -18.38
N LEU A 185 -14.23 -18.65 -19.08
CA LEU A 185 -15.62 -18.80 -19.47
C LEU A 185 -16.33 -18.58 -18.16
N ARG A 186 -17.02 -17.45 -18.06
CA ARG A 186 -17.89 -17.13 -16.96
C ARG A 186 -18.73 -18.39 -16.84
N ASN A 187 -18.44 -19.22 -15.83
CA ASN A 187 -19.35 -20.25 -15.38
C ASN A 187 -20.52 -19.46 -14.80
N SER A 188 -21.33 -18.90 -15.72
CA SER A 188 -22.74 -18.72 -15.52
C SER A 188 -23.17 -20.04 -14.95
N ARG A 189 -23.56 -20.04 -13.67
CA ARG A 189 -24.34 -21.13 -13.12
C ARG A 189 -25.41 -21.40 -14.16
N SER A 190 -25.34 -22.56 -14.80
CA SER A 190 -26.33 -23.05 -15.72
C SER A 190 -27.60 -23.31 -14.91
N PHE A 191 -28.36 -22.26 -14.63
CA PHE A 191 -29.78 -22.41 -14.85
C PHE A 191 -29.90 -22.70 -16.33
N GLU A 192 -30.39 -23.89 -16.67
CA GLU A 192 -30.72 -24.30 -18.03
C GLU A 192 -31.54 -23.20 -18.68
N GLN A 193 -30.87 -22.29 -19.38
CA GLN A 193 -31.53 -21.40 -20.30
C GLN A 193 -31.76 -22.26 -21.53
N PRO A 194 -33.03 -22.58 -21.87
CA PRO A 194 -33.31 -23.37 -23.04
C PRO A 194 -32.71 -22.67 -24.26
N PRO A 195 -32.20 -23.42 -25.25
CA PRO A 195 -31.63 -22.84 -26.44
C PRO A 195 -32.64 -21.88 -27.08
N PHE A 196 -32.17 -20.71 -27.48
CA PHE A 196 -33.02 -19.69 -28.10
C PHE A 196 -33.80 -20.32 -29.28
N PRO A 197 -35.15 -20.19 -29.33
CA PRO A 197 -35.98 -20.94 -30.27
C PRO A 197 -35.92 -20.33 -31.67
N TRP A 198 -34.79 -20.57 -32.36
CA TRP A 198 -34.51 -20.04 -33.70
C TRP A 198 -35.60 -20.34 -34.72
N LYS A 199 -36.28 -21.50 -34.60
CA LYS A 199 -37.41 -21.85 -35.47
C LYS A 199 -38.56 -20.84 -35.34
N LYS A 200 -38.93 -20.45 -34.12
CA LYS A 200 -39.99 -19.45 -33.88
C LYS A 200 -39.56 -18.06 -34.33
N ALA A 201 -38.30 -17.70 -34.13
CA ALA A 201 -37.77 -16.41 -34.59
C ALA A 201 -37.82 -16.30 -36.13
N GLN A 202 -37.50 -17.38 -36.84
CA GLN A 202 -37.60 -17.43 -38.31
C GLN A 202 -39.05 -17.37 -38.80
N GLU A 203 -39.99 -18.02 -38.10
CA GLU A 203 -41.41 -17.91 -38.40
C GLU A 203 -41.93 -16.48 -38.18
N PHE A 204 -41.56 -15.86 -37.06
CA PHE A 204 -41.89 -14.47 -36.79
C PHE A 204 -41.32 -13.51 -37.84
N ALA A 205 -40.06 -13.70 -38.25
CA ALA A 205 -39.43 -12.86 -39.27
C ALA A 205 -40.11 -12.94 -40.64
N LYS A 206 -40.76 -14.07 -40.96
CA LYS A 206 -41.52 -14.25 -42.21
C LYS A 206 -42.89 -13.58 -42.17
N ILE A 207 -43.47 -13.41 -40.99
CA ILE A 207 -44.80 -12.81 -40.79
C ILE A 207 -44.67 -11.31 -40.48
N ALA A 208 -43.51 -10.87 -39.98
CA ALA A 208 -43.23 -9.48 -39.73
C ALA A 208 -43.15 -8.71 -41.06
N ILE A 209 -44.11 -7.81 -41.26
CA ILE A 209 -44.03 -6.76 -42.26
C ILE A 209 -43.15 -5.67 -41.65
N TRP A 210 -42.01 -5.45 -42.26
CA TRP A 210 -41.07 -4.40 -41.88
C TRP A 210 -41.39 -3.20 -42.78
N ASP A 211 -42.11 -2.22 -42.24
CA ASP A 211 -42.24 -0.89 -42.85
C ASP A 211 -40.95 -0.07 -42.66
#